data_AF-A0A8D2DNQ0-F1
#
_entry.id   AF-A0A8D2DNQ0-F1
#
_cell.length_a   1.000
_cell.length_b   1.000
_cell.length_c   1.000
_cell.angle_alpha   90.00
_cell.angle_beta   90.00
_cell.angle_gamma   90.00
#
_symmetry.space_group_name_H-M   'P 1'
#
loop_
_entity.id
_entity.type
_entity.pdbx_description
1 polymer ?
#
loop_
_entity_poly.entity_id
_entity_poly.type
_entity_poly.pdbx_seq_one_letter_code
_entity_poly.pdbx_strand_id
1 'polypeptide(L)'
;MFALRLRFLLHAWWVLLQAGAATVATVPLRTQGQPSSPSPLAYMLSLYRDPLPRADIIRSLQAQDVEVQGQNWTFAFDFSFLSQEEDLAQAELRLPLPSTMDLPAEGRLTIELFHQPKLDTEQDPAKCLKRLRMELFTLTLSQVTFSSGSMVLEVTKPLSKWLKDPGALEVQMSSLARECWWPSPPPVTGVLLMLYSNLPREQRRLGGATLLWEAESSRRAQEGQLSRERGLRHRRHHLPDRSQLCRKVKFQVDFNLIGWGSWIIYPKQYNAYRCEGECPNPVGEEFHPTNHAYIQSLLKRYQPHRVPSTCCAPVKTKPLSMLYVDNGRVLLEHHKDMIVEECGCL
;
A
#
# COMPACT_ATOMS: atom_id res chain seq x y z
N MET A 1 -22.83 51.55 -78.12
CA MET A 1 -23.06 50.09 -78.05
C MET A 1 -21.69 49.44 -77.91
N PHE A 2 -21.17 49.18 -76.72
CA PHE A 2 -21.41 47.96 -75.94
C PHE A 2 -21.50 48.25 -74.42
N ALA A 3 -22.07 49.40 -74.06
CA ALA A 3 -22.72 49.60 -72.76
C ALA A 3 -24.05 48.84 -72.75
N LEU A 4 -24.05 47.51 -72.63
CA LEU A 4 -25.23 46.71 -72.25
C LEU A 4 -24.94 45.22 -71.94
N ARG A 5 -23.70 44.85 -71.57
CA ARG A 5 -23.40 43.56 -70.91
C ARG A 5 -22.69 43.73 -69.56
N LEU A 6 -22.84 44.94 -69.00
CA LEU A 6 -22.49 45.34 -67.64
C LEU A 6 -23.80 45.70 -66.93
N ARG A 7 -24.67 44.72 -66.62
CA ARG A 7 -25.87 44.93 -65.77
C ARG A 7 -26.61 43.69 -65.25
N PHE A 8 -26.24 42.47 -65.65
CA PHE A 8 -26.94 41.24 -65.18
C PHE A 8 -26.12 40.26 -64.32
N LEU A 9 -24.83 40.52 -64.08
CA LEU A 9 -23.99 39.69 -63.19
C LEU A 9 -23.56 40.40 -61.89
N LEU A 10 -23.97 41.65 -61.69
CA LEU A 10 -23.64 42.44 -60.49
C LEU A 10 -24.84 42.65 -59.53
N HIS A 11 -26.01 42.09 -59.82
CA HIS A 11 -27.18 42.13 -58.92
C HIS A 11 -27.39 40.85 -58.09
N ALA A 12 -26.68 39.75 -58.36
CA ALA A 12 -26.77 38.53 -57.56
C ALA A 12 -25.83 38.51 -56.33
N TRP A 13 -24.93 39.49 -56.20
CA TRP A 13 -23.98 39.56 -55.08
C TRP A 13 -24.29 40.66 -54.06
N TRP A 14 -25.36 41.43 -54.26
CA TRP A 14 -25.77 42.51 -53.35
C TRP A 14 -27.03 42.19 -52.52
N VAL A 15 -27.65 41.02 -52.71
CA VAL A 15 -28.87 40.60 -51.97
C VAL A 15 -28.62 39.46 -50.96
N LEU A 16 -27.36 39.01 -50.80
CA LEU A 16 -26.95 38.19 -49.65
C LEU A 16 -26.20 39.00 -48.57
N LEU A 17 -25.97 40.30 -48.80
CA LEU A 17 -25.64 41.27 -47.75
C LEU A 17 -26.93 41.85 -47.16
N GLN A 18 -27.62 41.08 -46.30
CA GLN A 18 -28.46 41.56 -45.17
C GLN A 18 -29.35 40.41 -44.66
N ALA A 19 -28.77 39.48 -43.91
CA ALA A 19 -29.47 38.73 -42.87
C ALA A 19 -28.43 37.95 -42.04
N GLY A 20 -28.35 38.23 -40.75
CA GLY A 20 -27.56 37.45 -39.80
C GLY A 20 -26.42 38.20 -39.15
N ALA A 21 -26.73 39.25 -38.40
CA ALA A 21 -25.90 39.66 -37.27
C ALA A 21 -25.83 38.47 -36.29
N ALA A 22 -24.66 37.86 -36.16
CA ALA A 22 -24.32 37.01 -35.04
C ALA A 22 -22.86 37.30 -34.68
N THR A 23 -22.72 37.89 -33.51
CA THR A 23 -21.50 38.14 -32.75
C THR A 23 -20.41 37.12 -33.02
N VAL A 24 -19.21 37.60 -33.39
CA VAL A 24 -17.97 36.86 -33.22
C VAL A 24 -17.83 36.58 -31.72
N ALA A 25 -18.30 35.41 -31.31
CA ALA A 25 -17.94 34.87 -30.01
C ALA A 25 -16.45 34.58 -30.09
N THR A 26 -15.66 35.41 -29.41
CA THR A 26 -14.37 35.02 -28.89
C THR A 26 -14.55 33.64 -28.25
N VAL A 27 -14.02 32.62 -28.90
CA VAL A 27 -13.88 31.30 -28.29
C VAL A 27 -13.10 31.57 -27.00
N PRO A 28 -13.69 31.34 -25.81
CA PRO A 28 -12.92 31.45 -24.60
C PRO A 28 -11.81 30.43 -24.75
N LEU A 29 -10.56 30.86 -24.58
CA LEU A 29 -9.46 29.97 -24.31
C LEU A 29 -9.99 28.98 -23.27
N ARG A 30 -10.17 27.73 -23.69
CA ARG A 30 -10.56 26.65 -22.80
C ARG A 30 -9.51 26.70 -21.70
N THR A 31 -9.91 27.15 -20.52
CA THR A 31 -9.08 27.12 -19.32
C THR A 31 -8.60 25.68 -19.26
N GLN A 32 -7.31 25.51 -19.55
CA GLN A 32 -6.61 24.28 -19.29
C GLN A 32 -6.86 24.05 -17.80
N GLY A 33 -7.77 23.13 -17.51
CA GLY A 33 -8.18 22.85 -16.14
C GLY A 33 -6.90 22.71 -15.34
N GLN A 34 -6.76 23.55 -14.31
CA GLN A 34 -5.69 23.41 -13.34
C GLN A 34 -5.57 21.92 -13.03
N PRO A 35 -4.37 21.30 -13.12
CA PRO A 35 -4.24 19.94 -12.64
C PRO A 35 -4.62 20.01 -11.16
N SER A 36 -5.80 19.46 -10.85
CA SER A 36 -6.19 19.16 -9.47
C SER A 36 -4.99 18.47 -8.86
N SER A 37 -4.44 19.06 -7.79
CA SER A 37 -3.32 18.47 -7.04
C SER A 37 -3.56 16.97 -6.95
N PRO A 38 -2.65 16.11 -7.48
CA PRO A 38 -2.94 14.70 -7.60
C PRO A 38 -3.28 14.17 -6.21
N SER A 39 -4.44 13.51 -6.09
CA SER A 39 -4.81 12.83 -4.85
C SER A 39 -3.67 11.89 -4.42
N PRO A 40 -3.53 11.55 -3.12
CA PRO A 40 -2.51 10.61 -2.68
C PRO A 40 -2.52 9.31 -3.51
N LEU A 41 -3.69 8.85 -3.95
CA LEU A 41 -3.84 7.72 -4.87
C LEU A 41 -3.23 7.99 -6.26
N ALA A 42 -3.50 9.16 -6.86
CA ALA A 42 -2.96 9.51 -8.17
C ALA A 42 -1.43 9.62 -8.15
N TYR A 43 -0.85 10.14 -7.06
CA TYR A 43 0.60 10.18 -6.88
C TYR A 43 1.19 8.76 -6.70
N MET A 44 0.58 7.94 -5.84
CA MET A 44 1.00 6.55 -5.65
C MET A 44 0.97 5.76 -6.97
N LEU A 45 -0.02 6.03 -7.84
CA LEU A 45 -0.10 5.44 -9.17
C LEU A 45 0.96 5.98 -10.14
N SER A 46 1.38 7.24 -10.02
CA SER A 46 2.47 7.77 -10.85
C SER A 46 3.82 7.13 -10.53
N LEU A 47 4.05 6.75 -9.27
CA LEU A 47 5.28 6.08 -8.86
C LEU A 47 5.48 4.71 -9.56
N TYR A 48 4.42 4.05 -10.02
CA TYR A 48 4.54 2.82 -10.81
C TYR A 48 5.07 3.05 -12.23
N ARG A 49 5.02 4.29 -12.74
CA ARG A 49 5.39 4.62 -14.13
C ARG A 49 6.85 5.06 -14.29
N ASP A 50 7.48 5.50 -13.20
CA ASP A 50 8.88 5.96 -13.16
C ASP A 50 9.74 5.02 -12.29
N PRO A 51 11.09 5.06 -12.37
CA PRO A 51 11.94 4.22 -11.54
C PRO A 51 11.72 4.56 -10.05
N LEU A 52 11.09 3.63 -9.33
CA LEU A 52 10.80 3.77 -7.90
C LEU A 52 12.11 3.98 -7.11
N PRO A 53 12.13 4.85 -6.08
CA PRO A 53 13.14 4.75 -5.04
C PRO A 53 13.12 3.33 -4.46
N ARG A 54 14.29 2.76 -4.15
CA ARG A 54 14.44 1.40 -3.57
C ARG A 54 13.87 1.37 -2.15
N ALA A 55 12.55 1.26 -2.03
CA ALA A 55 11.85 1.07 -0.78
C ALA A 55 10.89 -0.11 -0.90
N ASP A 56 10.78 -0.91 0.17
CA ASP A 56 9.91 -2.08 0.20
C ASP A 56 8.44 -1.67 0.40
N ILE A 57 8.19 -0.58 1.15
CA ILE A 57 6.85 -0.06 1.46
C ILE A 57 6.82 1.46 1.22
N ILE A 58 5.75 1.94 0.59
CA ILE A 58 5.49 3.38 0.41
C ILE A 58 4.12 3.71 1.02
N ARG A 59 4.09 4.66 1.95
CA ARG A 59 2.85 5.12 2.60
C ARG A 59 2.63 6.61 2.34
N SER A 60 1.37 6.98 2.13
CA SER A 60 0.95 8.39 2.02
C SER A 60 0.05 8.76 3.20
N LEU A 61 0.41 9.80 3.95
CA LEU A 61 -0.40 10.38 5.01
C LEU A 61 -0.92 11.74 4.54
N GLN A 62 -2.21 11.97 4.72
CA GLN A 62 -2.80 13.29 4.52
C GLN A 62 -2.71 14.08 5.81
N ALA A 63 -2.31 15.35 5.72
CA ALA A 63 -2.32 16.24 6.88
C ALA A 63 -3.74 16.41 7.41
N GLN A 64 -3.91 16.27 8.73
CA GLN A 64 -5.18 16.55 9.41
C GLN A 64 -5.35 18.04 9.68
N ASP A 65 -4.24 18.74 9.90
CA ASP A 65 -4.19 20.14 10.26
C ASP A 65 -2.94 20.78 9.63
N VAL A 66 -3.08 22.00 9.14
CA VAL A 66 -2.03 22.75 8.45
C VAL A 66 -2.15 24.21 8.84
N GLU A 67 -1.11 24.74 9.45
CA GLU A 67 -1.02 26.15 9.81
C GLU A 67 0.25 26.76 9.22
N VAL A 68 0.10 27.83 8.45
CA VAL A 68 1.19 28.49 7.74
C VAL A 68 1.21 29.95 8.16
N GLN A 69 2.19 30.33 8.98
CA GLN A 69 2.40 31.70 9.45
C GLN A 69 3.77 32.21 8.99
N GLY A 70 3.81 32.87 7.82
CA GLY A 70 5.05 33.39 7.25
C GLY A 70 6.08 32.29 6.99
N GLN A 71 7.16 32.27 7.78
CA GLN A 71 8.23 31.26 7.71
C GLN A 71 8.01 30.06 8.64
N ASN A 72 7.00 30.08 9.51
CA ASN A 72 6.71 29.01 10.48
C ASN A 72 5.52 28.19 10.02
N TRP A 73 5.77 26.92 9.70
CA TRP A 73 4.79 26.02 9.10
C TRP A 73 4.59 24.81 10.00
N THR A 74 3.35 24.50 10.29
CA THR A 74 2.98 23.49 11.26
C THR A 74 2.03 22.48 10.62
N PHE A 75 2.35 21.20 10.74
CA PHE A 75 1.59 20.10 10.14
C PHE A 75 1.26 19.04 11.19
N ALA A 76 0.02 18.53 11.18
CA ALA A 76 -0.40 17.40 12.01
C ALA A 76 -0.76 16.19 11.15
N PHE A 77 -0.30 15.00 11.57
CA PHE A 77 -0.62 13.73 10.92
C PHE A 77 -0.99 12.66 11.94
N ASP A 78 -1.79 11.68 11.50
CA ASP A 78 -2.04 10.47 12.27
C ASP A 78 -0.93 9.46 12.02
N PHE A 79 -0.11 9.14 13.03
CA PHE A 79 0.89 8.09 12.94
C PHE A 79 0.47 6.83 13.73
N SER A 80 -0.74 6.79 14.30
CA SER A 80 -1.18 5.67 15.15
C SER A 80 -1.28 4.33 14.38
N PHE A 81 -1.29 4.37 13.05
CA PHE A 81 -1.27 3.16 12.21
C PHE A 81 0.13 2.55 12.06
N LEU A 82 1.19 3.26 12.44
CA LEU A 82 2.55 2.74 12.42
C LEU A 82 2.75 1.88 13.66
N SER A 83 2.47 0.59 13.51
CA SER A 83 2.41 -0.37 14.60
C SER A 83 3.77 -0.96 14.99
N GLN A 84 4.86 -0.62 14.28
CA GLN A 84 6.18 -1.22 14.46
C GLN A 84 7.32 -0.23 14.16
N GLU A 85 8.52 -0.57 14.64
CA GLU A 85 9.76 0.09 14.24
C GLU A 85 9.96 -0.08 12.72
N GLU A 86 9.89 1.02 11.97
CA GLU A 86 10.13 0.99 10.52
C GLU A 86 11.55 1.50 10.21
N ASP A 87 12.27 0.79 9.34
CA ASP A 87 13.55 1.27 8.79
C ASP A 87 13.26 2.30 7.68
N LEU A 88 13.02 3.55 8.10
CA LEU A 88 12.72 4.66 7.19
C LEU A 88 13.92 4.95 6.28
N ALA A 89 13.75 4.70 4.98
CA ALA A 89 14.74 5.01 3.96
C ALA A 89 14.70 6.48 3.54
N GLN A 90 13.49 7.02 3.36
CA GLN A 90 13.25 8.39 2.92
C GLN A 90 11.88 8.88 3.40
N ALA A 91 11.75 10.17 3.68
CA ALA A 91 10.46 10.82 3.88
C ALA A 91 10.38 12.17 3.18
N GLU A 92 9.26 12.42 2.52
CA GLU A 92 9.02 13.61 1.71
C GLU A 92 7.70 14.26 2.11
N LEU A 93 7.76 15.52 2.54
CA LEU A 93 6.58 16.35 2.76
C LEU A 93 6.30 17.13 1.48
N ARG A 94 5.15 16.85 0.85
CA ARG A 94 4.72 17.41 -0.42
C ARG A 94 3.58 18.39 -0.19
N LEU A 95 3.78 19.64 -0.60
CA LEU A 95 2.78 20.70 -0.54
C LEU A 95 2.33 21.07 -1.95
N PRO A 96 1.03 21.21 -2.22
CA PRO A 96 0.57 21.74 -3.49
C PRO A 96 1.08 23.18 -3.62
N LEU A 97 1.67 23.54 -4.75
CA LEU A 97 2.06 24.93 -5.02
C LEU A 97 0.78 25.75 -5.22
N PRO A 98 0.43 26.71 -4.34
CA PRO A 98 -0.57 27.69 -4.71
C PRO A 98 0.01 28.58 -5.80
N SER A 99 -0.82 29.01 -6.75
CA SER A 99 -0.44 29.88 -7.87
C SER A 99 0.15 31.25 -7.45
N THR A 100 0.11 31.59 -6.16
CA THR A 100 0.60 32.84 -5.57
C THR A 100 1.12 32.59 -4.14
N MET A 101 2.17 31.77 -3.98
CA MET A 101 3.01 31.83 -2.77
C MET A 101 4.28 32.58 -3.11
N ASP A 102 4.45 33.76 -2.53
CA ASP A 102 5.75 34.43 -2.48
C ASP A 102 6.62 33.68 -1.46
N LEU A 103 7.36 32.67 -1.94
CA LEU A 103 8.44 32.10 -1.16
C LEU A 103 9.41 33.25 -0.84
N PRO A 104 9.81 33.46 0.43
CA PRO A 104 10.74 34.54 0.76
C PRO A 104 12.01 34.36 -0.05
N ALA A 105 12.47 35.40 -0.75
CA ALA A 105 13.58 35.30 -1.71
C ALA A 105 14.86 34.69 -1.09
N GLU A 106 15.09 34.94 0.21
CA GLU A 106 16.10 34.28 1.04
C GLU A 106 15.57 34.13 2.47
N GLY A 107 15.25 32.92 2.90
CA GLY A 107 14.72 32.67 4.23
C GLY A 107 14.89 31.22 4.67
N ARG A 108 14.97 31.01 6.00
CA ARG A 108 14.89 29.68 6.61
C ARG A 108 13.42 29.41 6.92
N LEU A 109 12.92 28.25 6.51
CA LEU A 109 11.58 27.80 6.85
C LEU A 109 11.66 26.96 8.12
N THR A 110 10.84 27.29 9.11
CA THR A 110 10.71 26.53 10.35
C THR A 110 9.53 25.59 10.21
N ILE A 111 9.75 24.30 10.42
CA ILE A 111 8.74 23.26 10.23
C ILE A 111 8.52 22.52 11.53
N GLU A 112 7.26 22.45 11.96
CA GLU A 112 6.81 21.71 13.12
C GLU A 112 5.89 20.56 12.72
N LEU A 113 6.25 19.35 13.14
CA LEU A 113 5.48 18.14 12.88
C LEU A 113 4.86 17.62 14.16
N PHE A 114 3.58 17.27 14.09
CA PHE A 114 2.83 16.74 15.21
C PHE A 114 2.12 15.43 14.87
N HIS A 115 2.07 14.55 15.86
CA HIS A 115 1.18 13.40 15.86
C HIS A 115 -0.17 13.78 16.48
N GLN A 116 -1.25 13.57 15.73
CA GLN A 116 -2.62 13.76 16.17
C GLN A 116 -3.45 12.49 15.88
N PRO A 117 -3.74 11.67 16.89
CA PRO A 117 -4.62 10.52 16.74
C PRO A 117 -6.00 10.95 16.26
N LYS A 118 -6.52 10.33 15.20
CA LYS A 118 -7.86 10.65 14.69
C LYS A 118 -8.94 10.13 15.64
N LEU A 119 -9.69 11.05 16.24
CA LEU A 119 -10.82 10.75 17.12
C LEU A 119 -11.96 10.09 16.32
N ASP A 120 -12.54 9.00 16.84
CA ASP A 120 -13.68 8.36 16.21
C ASP A 120 -14.89 9.30 16.20
N THR A 121 -15.42 9.53 15.00
CA THR A 121 -16.41 10.55 14.63
C THR A 121 -17.83 10.33 15.18
N GLU A 122 -17.97 9.78 16.38
CA GLU A 122 -19.26 9.58 17.06
C GLU A 122 -19.39 10.37 18.37
N GLN A 123 -18.43 11.25 18.71
CA GLN A 123 -18.54 12.06 19.93
C GLN A 123 -17.90 13.45 19.83
N ASP A 124 -18.79 14.43 19.78
CA ASP A 124 -18.70 15.79 20.33
C ASP A 124 -17.56 16.71 19.81
N PRO A 125 -17.85 17.75 18.98
CA PRO A 125 -16.86 18.68 18.45
C PRO A 125 -16.19 19.59 19.52
N ALA A 126 -16.55 19.45 20.80
CA ALA A 126 -16.01 20.23 21.92
C ALA A 126 -14.81 19.57 22.65
N LYS A 127 -14.28 18.42 22.19
CA LYS A 127 -13.18 17.73 22.86
C LYS A 127 -11.81 18.19 22.38
N CYS A 128 -10.95 18.59 23.33
CA CYS A 128 -9.53 18.88 23.12
C CYS A 128 -8.84 17.69 22.44
N LEU A 129 -8.27 17.93 21.25
CA LEU A 129 -7.48 16.93 20.53
C LEU A 129 -6.10 16.85 21.16
N LYS A 130 -5.69 15.63 21.53
CA LYS A 130 -4.33 15.38 22.01
C LYS A 130 -3.38 15.49 20.82
N ARG A 131 -2.46 16.45 20.92
CA ARG A 131 -1.43 16.70 19.92
C ARG A 131 -0.06 16.49 20.56
N LEU A 132 0.74 15.60 20.00
CA LEU A 132 2.11 15.33 20.46
C LEU A 132 3.08 15.95 19.46
N ARG A 133 3.91 16.88 19.90
CA ARG A 133 5.00 17.39 19.05
C ARG A 133 5.94 16.23 18.75
N MET A 134 6.30 16.04 17.49
CA MET A 134 7.26 15.01 17.10
C MET A 134 8.63 15.61 16.89
N GLU A 135 8.71 16.66 16.07
CA GLU A 135 9.99 17.28 15.72
C GLU A 135 9.80 18.74 15.28
N LEU A 136 10.82 19.55 15.53
CA LEU A 136 10.91 20.95 15.10
C LEU A 136 12.27 21.15 14.42
N PHE A 137 12.26 21.56 13.15
CA PHE A 137 13.48 21.73 12.37
C PHE A 137 13.40 22.91 11.41
N THR A 138 14.55 23.34 10.89
CA THR A 138 14.62 24.43 9.90
C THR A 138 15.20 23.93 8.59
N LEU A 139 14.63 24.37 7.47
CA LEU A 139 15.09 24.07 6.12
C LEU A 139 15.51 25.34 5.39
N THR A 140 16.50 25.22 4.51
CA THR A 140 16.84 26.27 3.54
C THR A 140 16.13 26.04 2.23
N LEU A 141 15.80 27.11 1.50
CA LEU A 141 15.13 27.00 0.19
C LEU A 141 15.93 26.17 -0.84
N SER A 142 17.25 26.08 -0.69
CA SER A 142 18.10 25.20 -1.51
C SER A 142 17.85 23.70 -1.30
N GLN A 143 17.21 23.30 -0.21
CA GLN A 143 16.81 21.91 0.09
C GLN A 143 15.40 21.57 -0.42
N VAL A 144 14.71 22.57 -0.98
CA VAL A 144 13.37 22.42 -1.54
C VAL A 144 13.50 21.95 -2.98
N THR A 145 12.82 20.86 -3.31
CA THR A 145 12.69 20.40 -4.68
C THR A 145 11.27 20.63 -5.19
N PHE A 146 11.10 20.73 -6.50
CA PHE A 146 9.79 20.91 -7.12
C PHE A 146 9.52 19.75 -8.06
N SER A 147 8.38 19.08 -7.87
CA SER A 147 7.99 17.91 -8.65
C SER A 147 6.50 17.94 -8.91
N SER A 148 6.11 17.85 -10.18
CA SER A 148 4.72 17.65 -10.62
C SER A 148 3.70 18.62 -9.99
N GLY A 149 4.04 19.91 -9.88
CA GLY A 149 3.14 20.92 -9.31
C GLY A 149 3.10 20.96 -7.77
N SER A 150 4.05 20.30 -7.11
CA SER A 150 4.20 20.32 -5.66
C SER A 150 5.61 20.75 -5.25
N MET A 151 5.68 21.49 -4.15
CA MET A 151 6.89 21.74 -3.38
C MET A 151 7.16 20.49 -2.54
N VAL A 152 8.39 19.98 -2.60
CA VAL A 152 8.80 18.75 -1.93
C VAL A 152 9.93 19.05 -0.96
N LEU A 153 9.72 18.69 0.30
CA LEU A 153 10.62 18.91 1.42
C LEU A 153 11.10 17.56 1.94
N GLU A 154 12.41 17.33 1.93
CA GLU A 154 12.96 16.11 2.50
C GLU A 154 12.97 16.19 4.03
N VAL A 155 12.23 15.29 4.67
CA VAL A 155 12.01 15.26 6.13
C VAL A 155 12.47 13.93 6.77
N THR A 156 13.32 13.19 6.06
CA THR A 156 13.84 11.87 6.47
C THR A 156 14.52 11.90 7.83
N LYS A 157 15.54 12.76 8.02
CA LYS A 157 16.33 12.80 9.26
C LYS A 157 15.46 13.15 10.48
N PRO A 158 14.64 14.23 10.45
CA PRO A 158 13.70 14.55 11.51
C PRO A 158 12.80 13.37 11.93
N LEU A 159 12.21 12.67 10.95
CA LEU A 159 11.25 11.60 11.25
C LEU A 159 11.89 10.26 11.62
N SER A 160 13.12 10.00 11.14
CA SER A 160 13.81 8.73 11.37
C SER A 160 14.04 8.40 12.84
N LYS A 161 14.21 9.41 13.70
CA LYS A 161 14.40 9.21 15.14
C LYS A 161 13.11 8.78 15.81
N TRP A 162 11.99 9.42 15.45
CA TRP A 162 10.69 9.13 16.05
C TRP A 162 10.11 7.80 15.60
N LEU A 163 10.25 7.45 14.32
CA LEU A 163 9.74 6.20 13.78
C LEU A 163 10.48 4.95 14.23
N LYS A 164 11.70 5.09 14.78
CA LYS A 164 12.46 3.98 15.35
C LYS A 164 12.00 3.57 16.75
N ASP A 165 11.52 4.51 17.56
CA ASP A 165 11.00 4.23 18.90
C ASP A 165 9.92 5.27 19.27
N PRO A 166 8.70 5.12 18.73
CA PRO A 166 7.62 6.07 18.98
C PRO A 166 7.19 6.08 20.45
N GLY A 167 7.31 4.95 21.15
CA GLY A 167 6.88 4.79 22.54
C GLY A 167 7.77 5.52 23.55
N ALA A 168 9.10 5.43 23.43
CA ALA A 168 10.01 6.14 24.34
C ALA A 168 9.92 7.66 24.18
N LEU A 169 9.76 8.14 22.94
CA LEU A 169 9.61 9.56 22.65
C LEU A 169 8.26 10.11 23.12
N GLU A 170 7.17 9.33 23.03
CA GLU A 170 5.87 9.72 23.57
C GLU A 170 5.93 9.92 25.10
N VAL A 171 6.61 9.03 25.83
CA VAL A 171 6.79 9.16 27.30
C VAL A 171 7.65 10.39 27.63
N GLN A 172 8.74 10.62 26.89
CA GLN A 172 9.63 11.75 27.10
C GLN A 172 8.94 13.10 26.81
N MET A 173 8.12 13.16 25.76
CA MET A 173 7.48 14.39 25.28
C MET A 173 6.12 14.67 25.94
N SER A 174 5.45 13.65 26.48
CA SER A 174 4.27 13.79 27.36
C SER A 174 4.53 14.64 28.61
N SER A 175 5.80 14.78 29.01
CA SER A 175 6.22 15.60 30.14
C SER A 175 6.36 17.11 29.83
N LEU A 176 6.39 17.50 28.54
CA LEU A 176 6.78 18.86 28.13
C LEU A 176 5.76 19.66 27.29
N ALA A 177 4.66 19.08 26.80
CA ALA A 177 3.54 19.88 26.29
C ALA A 177 2.29 19.01 26.07
N ARG A 178 1.23 19.23 26.87
CA ARG A 178 -0.15 18.87 26.52
C ARG A 178 -0.84 20.13 26.02
N GLU A 179 -0.55 20.54 24.79
CA GLU A 179 -1.25 21.66 24.18
C GLU A 179 -2.59 21.16 23.63
N CYS A 180 -3.68 21.72 24.15
CA CYS A 180 -5.02 21.47 23.64
C CYS A 180 -5.21 22.26 22.35
N TRP A 181 -5.40 21.55 21.24
CA TRP A 181 -5.68 22.16 19.95
C TRP A 181 -7.19 22.17 19.65
N TRP A 182 -7.66 23.28 19.10
CA TRP A 182 -9.05 23.47 18.66
C TRP A 182 -9.05 23.59 17.13
N PRO A 183 -9.93 22.88 16.40
CA PRO A 183 -9.94 22.94 14.94
C PRO A 183 -10.30 24.37 14.46
N SER A 184 -9.42 25.02 13.71
CA SER A 184 -9.72 26.26 12.98
C SER A 184 -10.13 25.94 11.52
N PRO A 185 -11.26 26.47 11.01
CA PRO A 185 -11.66 26.27 9.61
C PRO A 185 -11.07 27.35 8.67
N PRO A 186 -10.75 27.04 7.39
CA PRO A 186 -10.77 25.73 6.73
C PRO A 186 -9.36 25.09 6.63
N PRO A 187 -9.24 23.75 6.72
CA PRO A 187 -7.95 23.08 6.57
C PRO A 187 -7.48 23.13 5.12
N VAL A 188 -6.18 23.43 4.92
CA VAL A 188 -5.52 23.29 3.62
C VAL A 188 -5.54 21.81 3.23
N THR A 189 -6.41 21.47 2.29
CA THR A 189 -6.58 20.11 1.78
C THR A 189 -5.58 19.88 0.67
N GLY A 190 -4.49 19.15 0.95
CA GLY A 190 -3.56 18.74 -0.11
C GLY A 190 -2.12 18.46 0.33
N VAL A 191 -1.73 18.80 1.56
CA VAL A 191 -0.40 18.44 2.07
C VAL A 191 -0.34 16.93 2.33
N LEU A 192 0.68 16.29 1.76
CA LEU A 192 0.91 14.87 1.83
C LEU A 192 2.30 14.59 2.41
N LEU A 193 2.38 13.68 3.37
CA LEU A 193 3.63 13.11 3.82
C LEU A 193 3.80 11.72 3.21
N MET A 194 4.86 11.54 2.42
CA MET A 194 5.25 10.28 1.82
C MET A 194 6.35 9.64 2.66
N LEU A 195 6.15 8.40 3.09
CA LEU A 195 7.13 7.61 3.81
C LEU A 195 7.57 6.45 2.93
N TYR A 196 8.87 6.28 2.78
CA TYR A 196 9.50 5.19 2.06
C TYR A 196 10.30 4.37 3.08
N SER A 197 9.84 3.17 3.39
CA SER A 197 10.45 2.30 4.39
C SER A 197 10.90 0.97 3.81
N ASN A 198 11.94 0.39 4.42
CA ASN A 198 12.44 -0.93 4.08
C ASN A 198 11.97 -1.93 5.12
N LEU A 199 11.65 -3.14 4.66
CA LEU A 199 11.36 -4.26 5.53
C LEU A 199 12.67 -4.73 6.18
N PRO A 200 12.63 -5.11 7.47
CA PRO A 200 13.76 -5.76 8.12
C PRO A 200 14.28 -6.94 7.31
N ARG A 201 15.59 -7.17 7.35
CA ARG A 201 16.25 -8.24 6.55
C ARG A 201 15.69 -9.64 6.85
N GLU A 202 15.24 -9.88 8.07
CA GLU A 202 14.62 -11.15 8.47
C GLU A 202 13.25 -11.34 7.81
N GLN A 203 12.42 -10.31 7.80
CA GLN A 203 11.12 -10.32 7.12
C GLN A 203 11.27 -10.52 5.61
N ARG A 204 12.27 -9.90 4.99
CA ARG A 204 12.60 -10.11 3.57
C ARG A 204 13.01 -11.54 3.25
N ARG A 205 13.63 -12.26 4.20
CA ARG A 205 14.04 -13.67 4.02
C ARG A 205 12.89 -14.66 4.21
N LEU A 206 11.88 -14.30 5.02
CA LEU A 206 10.70 -15.13 5.28
C LEU A 206 9.58 -15.00 4.24
N GLY A 207 9.74 -14.12 3.23
CA GLY A 207 8.75 -13.95 2.16
C GLY A 207 7.94 -12.64 2.22
N GLY A 208 8.39 -11.63 2.95
CA GLY A 208 7.86 -10.26 2.87
C GLY A 208 6.45 -10.06 3.44
N ALA A 209 5.99 -8.80 3.51
CA ALA A 209 4.68 -8.43 4.02
C ALA A 209 3.56 -9.22 3.31
N THR A 210 2.79 -10.02 4.05
CA THR A 210 1.63 -10.72 3.49
C THR A 210 0.49 -9.72 3.34
N LEU A 211 -0.25 -9.81 2.23
CA LEU A 211 -1.43 -8.97 2.01
C LEU A 211 -2.49 -9.20 3.09
N LEU A 212 -2.52 -10.40 3.68
CA LEU A 212 -3.34 -10.72 4.84
C LEU A 212 -2.96 -9.84 6.03
N TRP A 213 -1.67 -9.77 6.38
CA TRP A 213 -1.18 -8.90 7.45
C TRP A 213 -1.51 -7.42 7.21
N GLU A 214 -1.31 -6.93 5.98
CA GLU A 214 -1.65 -5.54 5.61
C GLU A 214 -3.16 -5.27 5.69
N ALA A 215 -3.98 -6.23 5.27
CA ALA A 215 -5.43 -6.13 5.35
C ALA A 215 -5.88 -6.07 6.81
N GLU A 216 -5.40 -6.97 7.66
CA GLU A 216 -5.78 -7.04 9.08
C GLU A 216 -5.30 -5.85 9.91
N SER A 217 -4.10 -5.34 9.62
CA SER A 217 -3.55 -4.14 10.27
C SER A 217 -4.17 -2.82 9.78
N SER A 218 -4.95 -2.84 8.69
CA SER A 218 -5.60 -1.63 8.19
C SER A 218 -6.76 -1.17 9.10
N ARG A 219 -6.81 0.14 9.41
CA ARG A 219 -7.91 0.76 10.16
C ARG A 219 -9.29 0.44 9.57
N ARG A 220 -9.40 0.33 8.24
CA ARG A 220 -10.65 -0.04 7.55
C ARG A 220 -11.10 -1.47 7.86
N ALA A 221 -10.18 -2.39 8.11
CA ALA A 221 -10.53 -3.74 8.56
C ALA A 221 -11.05 -3.76 10.00
N GLN A 222 -10.46 -2.94 10.89
CA GLN A 222 -10.92 -2.77 12.27
C GLN A 222 -12.33 -2.14 12.32
N GLU A 223 -12.59 -1.09 11.52
CA GLU A 223 -13.92 -0.48 11.37
C GLU A 223 -14.96 -1.48 10.81
N GLY A 224 -14.54 -2.32 9.86
CA GLY A 224 -15.37 -3.38 9.29
C GLY A 224 -15.70 -4.53 10.25
N GLN A 225 -14.82 -4.85 11.20
CA GLN A 225 -15.06 -5.87 12.23
C GLN A 225 -16.18 -5.46 13.20
N LEU A 226 -16.21 -4.19 13.63
CA LEU A 226 -17.27 -3.61 14.48
C LEU A 226 -18.65 -3.67 13.80
N SER A 227 -18.71 -3.56 12.47
CA SER A 227 -19.94 -3.74 11.70
C SER A 227 -20.31 -5.21 11.44
N ARG A 228 -19.32 -6.12 11.37
CA ARG A 228 -19.54 -7.55 11.08
C ARG A 228 -20.17 -8.32 12.25
N GLU A 229 -19.95 -7.89 13.49
CA GLU A 229 -20.57 -8.51 14.67
C GLU A 229 -22.11 -8.37 14.67
N ARG A 230 -22.65 -7.34 14.00
CA ARG A 230 -24.12 -7.15 13.88
C ARG A 230 -24.75 -7.96 12.74
N GLY A 231 -24.00 -8.36 11.72
CA GLY A 231 -24.52 -8.99 10.50
C GLY A 231 -24.38 -10.52 10.39
N LEU A 232 -23.57 -11.18 11.22
CA LEU A 232 -23.22 -12.60 11.06
C LEU A 232 -23.93 -13.57 12.01
N ARG A 233 -25.07 -13.19 12.59
CA ARG A 233 -25.87 -14.12 13.43
C ARG A 233 -26.61 -15.22 12.66
N HIS A 234 -26.48 -15.34 11.32
CA HIS A 234 -27.34 -16.24 10.56
C HIS A 234 -26.72 -17.23 9.56
N ARG A 235 -25.45 -17.60 9.68
CA ARG A 235 -24.94 -18.85 9.05
C ARG A 235 -23.93 -19.54 9.97
N ARG A 236 -24.41 -20.48 10.79
CA ARG A 236 -23.57 -21.57 11.32
C ARG A 236 -23.15 -22.43 10.13
N HIS A 237 -22.13 -22.01 9.40
CA HIS A 237 -21.34 -22.97 8.65
C HIS A 237 -20.61 -23.81 9.70
N HIS A 238 -20.81 -25.13 9.67
CA HIS A 238 -19.94 -26.05 10.38
C HIS A 238 -18.51 -25.71 10.01
N LEU A 239 -17.72 -25.20 10.96
CA LEU A 239 -16.28 -25.20 10.79
C LEU A 239 -15.89 -26.67 10.61
N PRO A 240 -15.16 -27.02 9.54
CA PRO A 240 -14.60 -28.36 9.40
C PRO A 240 -13.87 -28.70 10.70
N ASP A 241 -13.98 -29.95 11.15
CA ASP A 241 -13.12 -30.42 12.24
C ASP A 241 -11.67 -30.11 11.87
N ARG A 242 -10.82 -29.71 12.84
CA ARG A 242 -9.41 -29.39 12.56
C ARG A 242 -8.69 -30.56 11.88
N SER A 243 -9.22 -31.78 12.03
CA SER A 243 -8.74 -32.97 11.35
C SER A 243 -8.98 -32.98 9.82
N GLN A 244 -9.91 -32.18 9.30
CA GLN A 244 -10.23 -32.08 7.88
C GLN A 244 -9.48 -30.93 7.18
N LEU A 245 -8.86 -30.04 7.94
CA LEU A 245 -8.11 -28.90 7.41
C LEU A 245 -6.74 -29.33 6.89
N CYS A 246 -6.19 -28.53 5.98
CA CYS A 246 -4.87 -28.76 5.37
C CYS A 246 -3.79 -29.05 6.42
N ARG A 247 -3.17 -30.22 6.31
CA ARG A 247 -2.15 -30.70 7.25
C ARG A 247 -1.18 -31.68 6.61
N LYS A 248 -0.04 -31.85 7.27
CA LYS A 248 0.93 -32.89 6.95
C LYS A 248 0.50 -34.23 7.54
N VAL A 249 0.42 -35.27 6.71
CA VAL A 249 0.10 -36.64 7.12
C VAL A 249 1.24 -37.60 6.75
N LYS A 250 1.34 -38.73 7.46
CA LYS A 250 2.35 -39.76 7.16
C LYS A 250 2.09 -40.39 5.79
N PHE A 251 3.15 -40.57 5.02
CA PHE A 251 3.14 -41.26 3.73
C PHE A 251 4.45 -42.03 3.60
N GLN A 252 4.37 -43.33 3.82
CA GLN A 252 5.53 -44.23 3.76
C GLN A 252 5.77 -44.65 2.31
N VAL A 253 7.00 -44.48 1.85
CA VAL A 253 7.49 -44.99 0.58
C VAL A 253 8.38 -46.18 0.86
N ASP A 254 8.09 -47.31 0.22
CA ASP A 254 8.94 -48.51 0.23
C ASP A 254 9.44 -48.75 -1.19
N PHE A 255 10.75 -48.68 -1.36
CA PHE A 255 11.37 -48.85 -2.67
C PHE A 255 11.24 -50.27 -3.21
N ASN A 256 11.08 -51.28 -2.34
CA ASN A 256 10.82 -52.65 -2.79
C ASN A 256 9.44 -52.75 -3.44
N LEU A 257 8.43 -52.08 -2.89
CA LEU A 257 7.06 -52.13 -3.40
C LEU A 257 6.90 -51.43 -4.76
N ILE A 258 7.69 -50.39 -5.03
CA ILE A 258 7.66 -49.68 -6.33
C ILE A 258 8.67 -50.25 -7.35
N GLY A 259 9.31 -51.38 -7.04
CA GLY A 259 10.25 -52.07 -7.94
C GLY A 259 11.65 -51.45 -8.02
N TRP A 260 12.00 -50.53 -7.12
CA TRP A 260 13.30 -49.85 -7.08
C TRP A 260 14.27 -50.44 -6.04
N GLY A 261 13.79 -51.42 -5.26
CA GLY A 261 14.55 -52.03 -4.18
C GLY A 261 15.79 -52.79 -4.61
N SER A 262 15.92 -53.16 -5.89
CA SER A 262 17.12 -53.84 -6.42
C SER A 262 18.31 -52.91 -6.58
N TRP A 263 18.09 -51.64 -6.94
CA TRP A 263 19.15 -50.68 -7.22
C TRP A 263 19.32 -49.63 -6.12
N ILE A 264 18.30 -49.34 -5.31
CA ILE A 264 18.43 -48.50 -4.11
C ILE A 264 18.92 -49.34 -2.93
N ILE A 265 20.11 -49.05 -2.42
CA ILE A 265 20.71 -49.78 -1.28
C ILE A 265 20.13 -49.25 0.04
N TYR A 266 20.11 -47.93 0.23
CA TYR A 266 19.61 -47.29 1.45
C TYR A 266 19.06 -45.87 1.19
N PRO A 267 17.97 -45.45 1.87
CA PRO A 267 17.10 -46.27 2.69
C PRO A 267 16.20 -47.16 1.83
N LYS A 268 15.77 -48.32 2.35
CA LYS A 268 14.77 -49.17 1.66
C LYS A 268 13.35 -48.64 1.81
N GLN A 269 13.08 -47.95 2.91
CA GLN A 269 11.81 -47.29 3.18
C GLN A 269 12.05 -45.96 3.90
N TYR A 270 11.20 -44.98 3.65
CA TYR A 270 11.23 -43.70 4.36
C TYR A 270 9.84 -43.04 4.37
N ASN A 271 9.62 -42.13 5.31
CA ASN A 271 8.38 -41.35 5.38
C ASN A 271 8.56 -40.05 4.57
N ALA A 272 8.01 -40.03 3.36
CA ALA A 272 7.99 -38.84 2.52
C ALA A 272 7.03 -37.78 3.06
N TYR A 273 6.01 -38.19 3.83
CA TYR A 273 4.85 -37.39 4.19
C TYR A 273 4.11 -36.85 2.95
N ARG A 274 2.86 -36.40 3.15
CA ARG A 274 2.10 -35.69 2.11
C ARG A 274 1.18 -34.68 2.73
N CYS A 275 0.74 -33.72 1.94
CA CYS A 275 -0.26 -32.73 2.35
C CYS A 275 -1.66 -33.25 2.03
N GLU A 276 -2.58 -33.09 2.97
CA GLU A 276 -3.98 -33.53 2.85
C GLU A 276 -4.89 -32.60 3.63
N GLY A 277 -6.11 -32.43 3.13
CA GLY A 277 -7.17 -31.66 3.78
C GLY A 277 -7.66 -30.50 2.93
N GLU A 278 -8.70 -29.84 3.42
CA GLU A 278 -9.32 -28.71 2.76
C GLU A 278 -8.73 -27.38 3.27
N CYS A 279 -8.62 -26.41 2.37
CA CYS A 279 -8.21 -25.06 2.71
C CYS A 279 -9.44 -24.19 3.05
N PRO A 280 -9.46 -23.52 4.21
CA PRO A 280 -10.57 -22.67 4.59
C PRO A 280 -10.67 -21.44 3.67
N ASN A 281 -11.88 -20.89 3.53
CA ASN A 281 -12.11 -19.68 2.72
C ASN A 281 -12.77 -18.60 3.60
N PRO A 282 -12.04 -17.52 3.94
CA PRO A 282 -10.68 -17.18 3.51
C PRO A 282 -9.63 -17.98 4.29
N VAL A 283 -8.45 -18.13 3.70
CA VAL A 283 -7.30 -18.77 4.35
C VAL A 283 -6.69 -17.82 5.39
N GLY A 284 -6.27 -18.37 6.53
CA GLY A 284 -5.51 -17.64 7.54
C GLY A 284 -4.00 -17.87 7.40
N GLU A 285 -3.21 -17.06 8.11
CA GLU A 285 -1.74 -17.09 8.09
C GLU A 285 -1.19 -18.44 8.59
N GLU A 286 -1.93 -19.15 9.43
CA GLU A 286 -1.56 -20.49 9.93
C GLU A 286 -1.44 -21.55 8.83
N PHE A 287 -1.95 -21.27 7.63
CA PHE A 287 -1.83 -22.13 6.45
C PHE A 287 -0.79 -21.62 5.44
N HIS A 288 0.08 -20.69 5.83
CA HIS A 288 1.17 -20.15 5.02
C HIS A 288 0.78 -19.82 3.56
N PRO A 289 -0.31 -19.06 3.33
CA PRO A 289 -0.75 -18.78 1.98
C PRO A 289 0.16 -17.76 1.29
N THR A 290 0.31 -17.88 -0.02
CA THR A 290 0.83 -16.76 -0.81
C THR A 290 -0.21 -15.64 -0.90
N ASN A 291 0.21 -14.42 -1.25
CA ASN A 291 -0.74 -13.32 -1.52
C ASN A 291 -1.76 -13.70 -2.61
N HIS A 292 -1.33 -14.49 -3.61
CA HIS A 292 -2.23 -15.01 -4.64
C HIS A 292 -3.28 -15.96 -4.05
N ALA A 293 -2.85 -16.93 -3.24
CA ALA A 293 -3.73 -17.89 -2.57
C ALA A 293 -4.73 -17.20 -1.63
N TYR A 294 -4.26 -16.18 -0.89
CA TYR A 294 -5.10 -15.37 -0.02
C TYR A 294 -6.20 -14.65 -0.81
N ILE A 295 -5.85 -13.94 -1.89
CA ILE A 295 -6.82 -13.29 -2.79
C ILE A 295 -7.79 -14.31 -3.41
N GLN A 296 -7.29 -15.46 -3.86
CA GLN A 296 -8.14 -16.51 -4.41
C GLN A 296 -9.13 -17.02 -3.36
N SER A 297 -8.72 -17.19 -2.09
CA SER A 297 -9.62 -17.61 -1.01
C SER A 297 -10.71 -16.56 -0.71
N LEU A 298 -10.38 -15.26 -0.82
CA LEU A 298 -11.35 -14.18 -0.69
C LEU A 298 -12.34 -14.20 -1.86
N LEU A 299 -11.84 -14.34 -3.09
CA LEU A 299 -12.69 -14.49 -4.28
C LEU A 299 -13.55 -15.75 -4.19
N LYS A 300 -13.04 -16.85 -3.64
CA LYS A 300 -13.81 -18.07 -3.42
C LYS A 300 -14.95 -17.83 -2.43
N ARG A 301 -14.69 -17.07 -1.35
CA ARG A 301 -15.70 -16.73 -0.34
C ARG A 301 -16.82 -15.85 -0.91
N TYR A 302 -16.48 -14.83 -1.71
CA TYR A 302 -17.44 -13.84 -2.19
C TYR A 302 -18.05 -14.16 -3.57
N GLN A 303 -17.31 -14.89 -4.42
CA GLN A 303 -17.67 -15.23 -5.80
C GLN A 303 -17.31 -16.70 -6.12
N PRO A 304 -17.97 -17.68 -5.46
CA PRO A 304 -17.54 -19.08 -5.42
C PRO A 304 -17.50 -19.80 -6.77
N HIS A 305 -18.20 -19.29 -7.79
CA HIS A 305 -18.25 -19.87 -9.14
C HIS A 305 -17.15 -19.37 -10.07
N ARG A 306 -16.41 -18.32 -9.71
CA ARG A 306 -15.36 -17.76 -10.57
C ARG A 306 -14.01 -18.42 -10.39
N VAL A 307 -13.75 -18.98 -9.20
CA VAL A 307 -12.44 -19.54 -8.83
C VAL A 307 -12.60 -20.86 -8.07
N PRO A 308 -11.63 -21.80 -8.22
CA PRO A 308 -11.55 -22.96 -7.35
C PRO A 308 -11.07 -22.57 -5.95
N SER A 309 -11.28 -23.47 -4.97
CA SER A 309 -10.64 -23.33 -3.66
C SER A 309 -9.11 -23.49 -3.80
N THR A 310 -8.35 -22.89 -2.90
CA THR A 310 -6.90 -23.12 -2.80
C THR A 310 -6.60 -24.58 -2.45
N CYS A 311 -5.46 -25.08 -2.89
CA CYS A 311 -5.07 -26.48 -2.71
C CYS A 311 -4.12 -26.65 -1.53
N CYS A 312 -4.25 -27.75 -0.80
CA CYS A 312 -3.32 -28.12 0.26
C CYS A 312 -2.05 -28.74 -0.34
N ALA A 313 -0.92 -28.03 -0.29
CA ALA A 313 0.32 -28.41 -0.95
C ALA A 313 1.55 -28.21 -0.04
N PRO A 314 2.69 -28.88 -0.32
CA PRO A 314 3.94 -28.66 0.41
C PRO A 314 4.42 -27.22 0.22
N VAL A 315 4.68 -26.52 1.32
CA VAL A 315 5.31 -25.19 1.31
C VAL A 315 6.79 -25.26 1.69
N LYS A 316 7.19 -26.36 2.34
CA LYS A 316 8.58 -26.63 2.69
C LYS A 316 8.89 -28.11 2.62
N THR A 317 10.05 -28.41 2.07
CA THR A 317 10.55 -29.75 1.81
C THR A 317 12.01 -29.86 2.23
N LYS A 318 12.44 -31.07 2.59
CA LYS A 318 13.84 -31.37 2.88
C LYS A 318 14.39 -32.45 1.95
N PRO A 319 15.71 -32.46 1.72
CA PRO A 319 16.34 -33.49 0.90
C PRO A 319 16.35 -34.86 1.60
N LEU A 320 16.49 -35.92 0.80
CA LEU A 320 16.78 -37.27 1.25
C LEU A 320 18.14 -37.73 0.67
N SER A 321 19.01 -38.21 1.55
CA SER A 321 20.26 -38.88 1.17
C SER A 321 19.96 -40.31 0.73
N MET A 322 20.36 -40.69 -0.48
CA MET A 322 20.14 -42.02 -1.04
C MET A 322 21.46 -42.64 -1.47
N LEU A 323 21.65 -43.90 -1.10
CA LEU A 323 22.74 -44.76 -1.53
C LEU A 323 22.17 -45.75 -2.55
N TYR A 324 22.67 -45.72 -3.78
CA TYR A 324 22.15 -46.55 -4.86
C TYR A 324 23.24 -46.99 -5.85
N VAL A 325 22.92 -48.00 -6.66
CA VAL A 325 23.79 -48.50 -7.72
C VAL A 325 23.40 -47.85 -9.04
N ASP A 326 24.35 -47.20 -9.70
CA ASP A 326 24.22 -46.68 -11.06
C ASP A 326 25.39 -47.17 -11.92
N ASN A 327 25.08 -47.83 -13.04
CA ASN A 327 26.08 -48.32 -13.99
C ASN A 327 27.22 -49.14 -13.32
N GLY A 328 26.87 -49.97 -12.32
CA GLY A 328 27.83 -50.79 -11.57
C GLY A 328 28.64 -50.04 -10.50
N ARG A 329 28.42 -48.74 -10.31
CA ARG A 329 29.05 -47.93 -9.27
C ARG A 329 28.07 -47.64 -8.14
N VAL A 330 28.57 -47.59 -6.91
CA VAL A 330 27.77 -47.20 -5.74
C VAL A 330 27.92 -45.69 -5.53
N LEU A 331 26.79 -44.97 -5.51
CA LEU A 331 26.73 -43.51 -5.36
C LEU A 331 25.93 -43.14 -4.11
N LEU A 332 26.41 -42.12 -3.39
CA LEU A 332 25.69 -41.45 -2.31
C LEU A 332 25.35 -40.03 -2.76
N GLU A 333 24.06 -39.73 -2.91
CA GLU A 333 23.59 -38.42 -3.34
C GLU A 333 22.47 -37.88 -2.46
N HIS A 334 22.32 -36.55 -2.44
CA HIS A 334 21.28 -35.86 -1.70
C HIS A 334 20.25 -35.28 -2.68
N HIS A 335 19.09 -35.92 -2.77
CA HIS A 335 18.01 -35.48 -3.66
C HIS A 335 17.12 -34.50 -2.93
N LYS A 336 16.92 -33.31 -3.50
CA LYS A 336 16.06 -32.25 -2.96
C LYS A 336 14.59 -32.65 -3.07
N ASP A 337 13.76 -32.02 -2.24
CA ASP A 337 12.29 -32.09 -2.34
C ASP A 337 11.67 -33.47 -2.14
N MET A 338 12.33 -34.35 -1.38
CA MET A 338 11.91 -35.75 -1.18
C MET A 338 11.00 -35.94 0.04
N ILE A 339 11.08 -35.06 1.06
CA ILE A 339 10.31 -35.20 2.29
C ILE A 339 9.60 -33.89 2.61
N VAL A 340 8.27 -33.93 2.78
CA VAL A 340 7.46 -32.78 3.17
C VAL A 340 7.71 -32.43 4.63
N GLU A 341 8.11 -31.18 4.88
CA GLU A 341 8.28 -30.63 6.24
C GLU A 341 7.03 -29.88 6.68
N GLU A 342 6.48 -29.02 5.82
CA GLU A 342 5.35 -28.15 6.13
C GLU A 342 4.37 -28.10 4.94
N CYS A 343 3.08 -28.00 5.27
CA CYS A 343 1.98 -27.87 4.30
C CYS A 343 1.34 -26.50 4.43
N GLY A 344 0.77 -26.01 3.34
CA GLY A 344 0.03 -24.76 3.29
C GLY A 344 -1.00 -24.72 2.17
N CYS A 345 -1.72 -23.61 2.07
CA CYS A 345 -2.80 -23.41 1.12
C CYS A 345 -2.35 -22.48 -0.01
N LEU A 346 -2.23 -23.02 -1.23
CA LEU A 346 -1.70 -22.33 -2.41
C LEU A 346 -2.75 -22.10 -3.50
#